data_AF-A0A7W2FNR7-F1
#
_entry.id   AF-A0A7W2FNR7-F1
#
_cell.length_a   1.000
_cell.length_b   1.000
_cell.length_c   1.000
_cell.angle_alpha   90.00
_cell.angle_beta   90.00
_cell.angle_gamma   90.00
#
_symmetry.space_group_name_H-M   'P 1'
#
loop_
_entity.id
_entity.type
_entity.pdbx_description
1 polymer ?
#
loop_
_entity_poly.entity_id
_entity_poly.type
_entity_poly.pdbx_seq_one_letter_code
_entity_poly.pdbx_strand_id
1 'polypeptide(L)'
;MKKRRLPIPLILLIPIVLLIVVVIAGVYRFSIDDEDILAKFPATNQVIDPVVEKVFDIRSPNPWTIDVPDSHAFAFIDTFEQSQQLAIGSYDDGAERGQVTVSTKWLTFVDTNQYVSVMTVSNQGSGVFYYLATFRYDVQRKRMVLANSLLIGDRILIDQLQFQESQLTLNYQQHGENQAMAEQPSESRVAQVTVNRDLTLLLHNK
;
A
#
# COMPACT_ATOMS: atom_id res chain seq x y z
N MET A 1 39.32 64.22 32.42
CA MET A 1 38.18 63.46 31.85
C MET A 1 37.82 64.07 30.48
N LYS A 2 38.22 63.44 29.37
CA LYS A 2 38.10 64.02 28.01
C LYS A 2 36.80 63.53 27.36
N LYS A 3 35.71 64.31 27.45
CA LYS A 3 34.43 64.01 26.78
C LYS A 3 34.61 64.19 25.26
N ARG A 4 34.88 63.09 24.54
CA ARG A 4 34.83 63.06 23.07
C ARG A 4 33.38 63.24 22.64
N ARG A 5 33.01 64.45 22.21
CA ARG A 5 31.73 64.70 21.55
C ARG A 5 31.78 64.01 20.20
N LEU A 6 31.00 62.96 20.01
CA LEU A 6 30.78 62.38 18.69
C LEU A 6 30.27 63.51 17.78
N PRO A 7 30.88 63.75 16.61
CA PRO A 7 30.38 64.78 15.71
C PRO A 7 28.94 64.38 15.34
N ILE A 8 27.99 65.27 15.63
CA ILE A 8 26.56 65.14 15.34
C ILE A 8 26.26 64.54 13.93
N PRO A 9 27.03 64.82 12.86
CA PRO A 9 26.83 64.14 11.57
C PRO A 9 27.07 62.61 11.59
N LEU A 10 27.92 62.09 12.46
CA LEU A 10 28.26 60.66 12.52
C LEU A 10 27.19 59.82 13.23
N ILE A 11 26.52 60.37 14.25
CA ILE A 11 25.41 59.71 14.95
C ILE A 11 24.19 59.54 14.03
N LEU A 12 23.94 60.51 13.15
CA LEU A 12 22.88 60.43 12.15
C LEU A 12 23.21 59.46 11.00
N LEU A 13 24.50 59.21 10.73
CA LEU A 13 24.94 58.33 9.65
C LEU A 13 24.75 56.84 9.98
N ILE A 14 24.96 56.45 11.24
CA ILE A 14 24.82 55.05 11.71
C ILE A 14 23.43 54.46 11.37
N PRO A 15 22.28 55.08 11.74
CA PRO A 15 20.97 54.51 11.45
C PRO A 15 20.66 54.47 9.94
N ILE A 16 21.17 55.42 9.16
CA ILE A 16 20.99 55.46 7.70
C ILE A 16 21.73 54.29 7.05
N VAL A 17 22.98 54.05 7.43
CA VAL A 17 23.75 52.91 6.92
C VAL A 17 23.09 51.59 7.32
N LEU A 18 22.60 51.49 8.56
CA LEU A 18 21.89 50.29 9.02
C LEU A 18 20.58 50.05 8.25
N LEU A 19 19.83 51.11 7.95
CA LEU A 19 18.63 51.04 7.11
C LEU A 19 18.97 50.53 5.70
N ILE A 20 20.03 51.05 5.08
CA ILE A 20 20.49 50.62 3.75
C ILE A 20 20.83 49.12 3.76
N VAL A 21 21.54 48.63 4.78
CA VAL A 21 21.87 47.21 4.91
C VAL A 21 20.60 46.35 5.02
N VAL A 22 19.61 46.77 5.81
CA VAL A 22 18.33 46.06 5.95
C VAL A 22 17.55 46.04 4.64
N VAL A 23 17.54 47.15 3.89
CA VAL A 23 16.87 47.23 2.58
C VAL A 23 17.55 46.30 1.58
N ILE A 24 18.88 46.30 1.51
CA ILE A 24 19.63 45.39 0.62
C ILE A 24 19.37 43.93 0.98
N ALA A 25 19.38 43.59 2.28
CA ALA A 25 19.08 42.23 2.73
C ALA A 25 17.62 41.83 2.42
N GLY A 26 16.68 42.76 2.54
CA GLY A 26 15.28 42.57 2.16
C GLY A 26 15.14 42.32 0.66
N VAL A 27 15.72 43.18 -0.18
CA VAL A 27 15.71 43.02 -1.64
C VAL A 27 16.34 41.68 -2.03
N TYR A 28 17.48 41.31 -1.46
CA TYR A 28 18.11 40.01 -1.72
C TYR A 28 17.22 38.83 -1.30
N ARG A 29 16.56 38.91 -0.14
CA ARG A 29 15.63 37.87 0.32
C ARG A 29 14.37 37.78 -0.55
N PHE A 30 13.89 38.90 -1.09
CA PHE A 30 12.71 38.97 -1.95
C PHE A 30 13.02 38.81 -3.44
N SER A 31 14.29 38.86 -3.85
CA SER A 31 14.73 38.64 -5.23
C SER A 31 15.22 37.21 -5.49
N ILE A 32 15.24 36.35 -4.46
CA ILE A 32 15.40 34.90 -4.67
C ILE A 32 14.05 34.42 -5.18
N ASP A 33 13.97 34.13 -6.48
CA ASP A 33 12.78 33.54 -7.08
C ASP A 33 12.50 32.17 -6.46
N ASP A 34 11.22 31.82 -6.32
CA ASP A 34 10.78 30.52 -5.81
C ASP A 34 11.40 29.33 -6.57
N GLU A 35 11.85 29.55 -7.81
CA GLU A 35 12.61 28.58 -8.63
C GLU A 35 13.97 28.19 -8.02
N ASP A 36 14.71 29.12 -7.40
CA ASP A 36 16.00 28.81 -6.75
C ASP A 36 15.81 28.05 -5.43
N ILE A 37 14.63 28.19 -4.80
CA ILE A 37 14.22 27.40 -3.64
C ILE A 37 13.79 26.01 -4.10
N LEU A 38 13.00 25.91 -5.18
CA LEU A 38 12.61 24.63 -5.80
C LEU A 38 13.82 23.86 -6.36
N ALA A 39 14.84 24.54 -6.88
CA ALA A 39 16.08 23.90 -7.34
C ALA A 39 16.90 23.29 -6.19
N LYS A 40 16.77 23.79 -4.96
CA LYS A 40 17.41 23.25 -3.74
C LYS A 40 16.67 22.06 -3.14
N PHE A 41 15.41 21.86 -3.54
CA PHE A 41 14.65 20.64 -3.29
C PHE A 41 14.47 19.93 -4.62
N PRO A 42 15.52 19.28 -5.17
CA PRO A 42 15.35 18.50 -6.40
C PRO A 42 14.12 17.63 -6.17
N ALA A 43 13.11 17.76 -7.04
CA ALA A 43 11.86 17.02 -6.92
C ALA A 43 12.25 15.59 -6.56
N THR A 44 12.06 15.21 -5.29
CA THR A 44 12.56 13.94 -4.79
C THR A 44 11.94 12.94 -5.73
N ASN A 45 12.75 12.27 -6.57
CA ASN A 45 12.27 11.25 -7.48
C ASN A 45 11.46 10.31 -6.58
N GLN A 46 10.13 10.42 -6.65
CA GLN A 46 9.26 9.73 -5.72
C GLN A 46 9.57 8.27 -5.95
N VAL A 47 10.23 7.62 -4.99
CA VAL A 47 10.63 6.23 -5.11
C VAL A 47 9.33 5.46 -5.28
N ILE A 48 9.11 4.94 -6.48
CA ILE A 48 7.90 4.21 -6.82
C ILE A 48 8.06 2.81 -6.25
N ASP A 49 7.02 2.34 -5.59
CA ASP A 49 6.95 0.97 -5.12
C ASP A 49 6.92 0.02 -6.34
N PRO A 50 7.95 -0.82 -6.51
CA PRO A 50 8.08 -1.64 -7.70
C PRO A 50 7.06 -2.78 -7.74
N VAL A 51 6.51 -3.20 -6.61
CA VAL A 51 5.47 -4.24 -6.57
C VAL A 51 4.14 -3.65 -7.02
N VAL A 52 3.76 -2.49 -6.49
CA VAL A 52 2.50 -1.82 -6.89
C VAL A 52 2.50 -1.49 -8.37
N GLU A 53 3.63 -0.97 -8.90
CA GLU A 53 3.76 -0.67 -10.33
C GLU A 53 3.66 -1.94 -11.18
N LYS A 54 4.35 -3.03 -10.81
CA LYS A 54 4.34 -4.28 -11.59
C LYS A 54 3.00 -5.03 -11.53
N VAL A 55 2.32 -5.02 -10.39
CA VAL A 55 1.10 -5.82 -10.18
C VAL A 55 -0.14 -5.08 -10.66
N PHE A 56 -0.23 -3.77 -10.45
CA PHE A 56 -1.44 -2.99 -10.72
C PHE A 56 -1.28 -1.95 -11.82
N ASP A 57 -0.07 -1.74 -12.35
CA ASP A 57 0.25 -0.64 -13.28
C ASP A 57 -0.05 0.75 -12.68
N ILE A 58 0.15 0.88 -11.36
CA ILE A 58 -0.09 2.12 -10.61
C ILE A 58 1.24 2.64 -10.05
N ARG A 59 1.54 3.91 -10.36
CA ARG A 59 2.70 4.61 -9.79
C ARG A 59 2.38 5.13 -8.40
N SER A 60 2.73 4.33 -7.40
CA SER A 60 2.52 4.62 -5.97
C SER A 60 3.87 4.80 -5.27
N PRO A 61 4.07 5.85 -4.46
CA PRO A 61 5.26 5.98 -3.62
C PRO A 61 5.18 5.13 -2.33
N ASN A 62 3.98 4.65 -1.97
CA ASN A 62 3.77 3.87 -0.76
C ASN A 62 3.62 2.38 -1.08
N PRO A 63 4.08 1.51 -0.17
CA PRO A 63 3.99 0.07 -0.36
C PRO A 63 2.55 -0.43 -0.30
N TRP A 64 2.32 -1.55 -0.96
CA TRP A 64 1.07 -2.29 -0.80
C TRP A 64 1.01 -2.87 0.63
N THR A 65 0.03 -2.39 1.39
CA THR A 65 -0.15 -2.80 2.79
C THR A 65 -1.39 -3.68 2.90
N ILE A 66 -1.24 -4.82 3.56
CA ILE A 66 -2.34 -5.74 3.88
C ILE A 66 -2.48 -5.82 5.40
N ASP A 67 -3.68 -5.55 5.88
CA ASP A 67 -4.09 -5.86 7.26
C ASP A 67 -4.35 -7.36 7.34
N VAL A 68 -3.57 -8.08 8.16
CA VAL A 68 -3.59 -9.55 8.15
C VAL A 68 -4.88 -10.03 8.84
N PRO A 69 -5.75 -10.78 8.15
CA PRO A 69 -6.98 -11.30 8.75
C PRO A 69 -6.72 -12.06 10.05
N ASP A 70 -7.62 -11.90 11.02
CA ASP A 70 -7.57 -12.55 12.34
C ASP A 70 -6.29 -12.26 13.16
N SER A 71 -5.49 -11.27 12.75
CA SER A 71 -4.31 -10.78 13.46
C SER A 71 -4.42 -9.25 13.70
N HIS A 72 -3.44 -8.69 14.41
CA HIS A 72 -3.24 -7.25 14.56
C HIS A 72 -2.02 -6.73 13.79
N ALA A 73 -1.38 -7.58 13.00
CA ALA A 73 -0.23 -7.21 12.19
C ALA A 73 -0.61 -6.69 10.80
N PHE A 74 0.32 -5.92 10.25
CA PHE A 74 0.31 -5.52 8.85
C PHE A 74 1.43 -6.23 8.10
N ALA A 75 1.13 -6.71 6.90
CA ALA A 75 2.10 -7.20 5.94
C ALA A 75 2.38 -6.12 4.89
N PHE A 76 3.66 -5.83 4.64
CA PHE A 76 4.09 -5.03 3.50
C PHE A 76 4.49 -5.97 2.37
N ILE A 77 3.81 -5.86 1.23
CA ILE A 77 4.10 -6.70 0.06
C ILE A 77 5.27 -6.07 -0.68
N ASP A 78 6.45 -6.66 -0.54
CA ASP A 78 7.73 -6.13 -1.03
C ASP A 78 8.38 -7.00 -2.11
N THR A 79 7.86 -8.21 -2.32
CA THR A 79 8.42 -9.20 -3.22
C THR A 79 7.37 -9.59 -4.26
N PHE A 80 7.75 -9.58 -5.54
CA PHE A 80 6.93 -10.10 -6.63
C PHE A 80 7.67 -11.19 -7.39
N GLU A 81 7.19 -12.43 -7.25
CA GLU A 81 7.71 -13.59 -7.96
C GLU A 81 6.94 -13.80 -9.26
N GLN A 82 7.50 -13.28 -10.35
CA GLN A 82 6.85 -13.30 -11.66
C GLN A 82 6.63 -14.72 -12.21
N SER A 83 7.52 -15.67 -11.93
CA SER A 83 7.41 -17.06 -12.38
C SER A 83 6.24 -17.80 -11.73
N GLN A 84 5.98 -17.52 -10.46
CA GLN A 84 4.89 -18.13 -9.69
C GLN A 84 3.60 -17.30 -9.75
N GLN A 85 3.66 -16.07 -10.28
CA GLN A 85 2.57 -15.10 -10.26
C GLN A 85 2.09 -14.82 -8.83
N LEU A 86 3.03 -14.55 -7.91
CA LEU A 86 2.77 -14.32 -6.50
C LEU A 86 3.40 -13.00 -6.04
N ALA A 87 2.62 -12.19 -5.32
CA ALA A 87 3.11 -11.05 -4.57
C ALA A 87 3.15 -11.43 -3.08
N ILE A 88 4.28 -11.24 -2.41
CA ILE A 88 4.58 -11.80 -1.10
C ILE A 88 4.97 -10.67 -0.14
N GLY A 89 4.52 -10.77 1.11
CA GLY A 89 4.99 -9.96 2.23
C GLY A 89 4.99 -10.76 3.53
N SER A 90 5.92 -10.46 4.41
CA SER A 90 5.99 -11.09 5.73
C SER A 90 5.26 -10.25 6.79
N TYR A 91 4.77 -10.90 7.84
CA TYR A 91 4.20 -10.22 9.01
C TYR A 91 4.70 -10.82 10.33
N ASP A 92 4.63 -10.01 11.38
CA ASP A 92 4.96 -10.38 12.77
C ASP A 92 4.01 -9.61 13.70
N ASP A 93 3.14 -10.30 14.42
CA ASP A 93 2.28 -9.71 15.45
C ASP A 93 2.83 -9.87 16.88
N GLY A 94 4.04 -10.45 16.99
CA GLY A 94 4.72 -10.76 18.25
C GLY A 94 4.41 -12.17 18.78
N ALA A 95 3.20 -12.68 18.58
CA ALA A 95 2.82 -14.04 18.97
C ALA A 95 2.92 -15.02 17.78
N GLU A 96 2.49 -14.56 16.62
CA GLU A 96 2.51 -15.26 15.34
C GLU A 96 3.31 -14.46 14.30
N ARG A 97 3.93 -15.22 13.42
CA ARG A 97 4.74 -14.72 12.31
C ARG A 97 4.43 -15.55 11.10
N GLY A 98 4.49 -14.94 9.94
CA GLY A 98 4.05 -15.63 8.75
C GLY A 98 4.22 -14.84 7.48
N GLN A 99 3.55 -15.31 6.44
CA GLN A 99 3.56 -14.68 5.13
C GLN A 99 2.14 -14.48 4.64
N VAL A 100 1.94 -13.33 4.00
CA VAL A 100 0.79 -13.06 3.16
C VAL A 100 1.24 -13.15 1.72
N THR A 101 0.49 -13.91 0.94
CA THR A 101 0.72 -14.05 -0.50
C THR A 101 -0.55 -13.68 -1.24
N VAL A 102 -0.45 -12.88 -2.30
CA VAL A 102 -1.56 -12.59 -3.20
C VAL A 102 -1.24 -13.14 -4.58
N SER A 103 -2.15 -13.94 -5.12
CA SER A 103 -1.99 -14.50 -6.46
C SER A 103 -2.25 -13.44 -7.51
N THR A 104 -1.30 -13.15 -8.38
CA THR A 104 -1.52 -12.26 -9.53
C THR A 104 -2.13 -13.02 -10.72
N LYS A 105 -2.07 -14.35 -10.70
CA LYS A 105 -2.81 -15.21 -11.65
C LYS A 105 -4.31 -14.99 -11.57
N TRP A 106 -4.83 -14.82 -10.35
CA TRP A 106 -6.27 -14.64 -10.07
C TRP A 106 -6.66 -13.17 -9.90
N LEU A 107 -5.74 -12.24 -10.13
CA LEU A 107 -6.01 -10.83 -9.96
C LEU A 107 -6.98 -10.34 -11.05
N THR A 108 -8.16 -9.92 -10.61
CA THR A 108 -9.26 -9.52 -11.47
C THR A 108 -9.61 -8.06 -11.19
N PHE A 109 -9.68 -7.25 -12.24
CA PHE A 109 -10.16 -5.87 -12.16
C PHE A 109 -11.67 -5.86 -11.90
N VAL A 110 -12.10 -5.08 -10.90
CA VAL A 110 -13.51 -4.93 -10.52
C VAL A 110 -14.08 -3.62 -11.05
N ASP A 111 -13.40 -2.52 -10.73
CA ASP A 111 -13.73 -1.15 -11.14
C ASP A 111 -12.46 -0.29 -10.99
N THR A 112 -12.55 1.00 -11.33
CA THR A 112 -11.49 1.99 -11.23
C THR A 112 -10.72 1.85 -9.92
N ASN A 113 -9.45 1.44 -10.01
CA ASN A 113 -8.56 1.27 -8.86
C ASN A 113 -9.01 0.20 -7.84
N GLN A 114 -9.86 -0.74 -8.24
CA GLN A 114 -10.42 -1.78 -7.41
C GLN A 114 -10.19 -3.16 -8.03
N TYR A 115 -9.75 -4.09 -7.21
CA TYR A 115 -9.34 -5.42 -7.65
C TYR A 115 -9.83 -6.48 -6.69
N VAL A 116 -9.95 -7.71 -7.17
CA VAL A 116 -10.20 -8.89 -6.36
C VAL A 116 -9.19 -9.97 -6.71
N SER A 117 -8.72 -10.71 -5.73
CA SER A 117 -7.86 -11.87 -5.96
C SER A 117 -7.95 -12.89 -4.82
N VAL A 118 -7.25 -13.99 -4.99
CA VAL A 118 -6.98 -14.98 -3.95
C VAL A 118 -5.75 -14.56 -3.16
N MET A 119 -5.91 -14.46 -1.86
CA MET A 119 -4.87 -14.20 -0.88
C MET A 119 -4.71 -15.40 0.04
N THR A 120 -3.48 -15.73 0.42
CA THR A 120 -3.20 -16.76 1.43
C THR A 120 -2.47 -16.14 2.61
N VAL A 121 -2.79 -16.62 3.80
CA VAL A 121 -2.07 -16.30 5.04
C VAL A 121 -1.54 -17.60 5.61
N SER A 122 -0.23 -17.69 5.77
CA SER A 122 0.44 -18.76 6.52
C SER A 122 1.04 -18.20 7.79
N ASN A 123 1.20 -19.04 8.80
CA ASN A 123 1.93 -18.72 10.02
C ASN A 123 3.06 -19.75 10.26
N GLN A 124 3.68 -19.74 11.44
CA GLN A 124 4.74 -20.70 11.80
C GLN A 124 4.24 -22.15 11.96
N GLY A 125 2.93 -22.38 11.89
CA GLY A 125 2.34 -23.71 11.82
C GLY A 125 2.38 -24.31 10.42
N SER A 126 1.55 -25.34 10.20
CA SER A 126 1.39 -26.00 8.89
C SER A 126 0.16 -25.54 8.12
N GLY A 127 -0.66 -24.66 8.70
CA GLY A 127 -1.87 -24.14 8.08
C GLY A 127 -1.58 -23.09 7.01
N VAL A 128 -2.38 -23.12 5.94
CA VAL A 128 -2.36 -22.07 4.90
C VAL A 128 -3.81 -21.71 4.61
N PHE A 129 -4.24 -20.55 5.11
CA PHE A 129 -5.61 -20.10 5.01
C PHE A 129 -5.80 -19.28 3.75
N TYR A 130 -6.79 -19.66 2.94
CA TYR A 130 -7.11 -19.02 1.68
C TYR A 130 -8.29 -18.08 1.87
N TYR A 131 -8.13 -16.87 1.37
CA TYR A 131 -9.10 -15.80 1.41
C TYR A 131 -9.38 -15.32 0.00
N LEU A 132 -10.64 -14.97 -0.26
CA LEU A 132 -10.97 -14.05 -1.32
C LEU A 132 -10.78 -12.63 -0.78
N ALA A 133 -9.99 -11.82 -1.44
CA ALA A 133 -9.59 -10.50 -0.95
C ALA A 133 -9.87 -9.43 -2.00
N THR A 134 -10.45 -8.31 -1.57
CA THR A 134 -10.62 -7.12 -2.39
C THR A 134 -9.59 -6.07 -2.02
N PHE A 135 -9.08 -5.37 -3.02
CA PHE A 135 -8.05 -4.35 -2.89
C PHE A 135 -8.53 -3.06 -3.52
N ARG A 136 -8.09 -1.94 -2.94
CA ARG A 136 -8.37 -0.61 -3.49
C ARG A 136 -7.15 0.28 -3.39
N TYR A 137 -6.87 1.02 -4.47
CA TYR A 137 -5.92 2.10 -4.42
C TYR A 137 -6.58 3.38 -3.87
N ASP A 138 -6.12 3.80 -2.70
CA ASP A 138 -6.51 5.07 -2.07
C ASP A 138 -5.71 6.19 -2.74
N VAL A 139 -6.35 6.96 -3.63
CA VAL A 139 -5.71 8.03 -4.41
C VAL A 139 -5.22 9.16 -3.51
N GLN A 140 -5.94 9.48 -2.43
CA GLN A 140 -5.56 10.57 -1.52
C GLN A 140 -4.30 10.20 -0.73
N ARG A 141 -4.23 8.95 -0.24
CA ARG A 141 -3.09 8.44 0.51
C ARG A 141 -2.02 7.80 -0.37
N LYS A 142 -2.26 7.73 -1.68
CA LYS A 142 -1.40 7.09 -2.69
C LYS A 142 -0.90 5.72 -2.26
N ARG A 143 -1.80 4.82 -1.89
CA ARG A 143 -1.41 3.46 -1.42
C ARG A 143 -2.44 2.42 -1.83
N MET A 144 -1.96 1.21 -2.15
CA MET A 144 -2.81 0.04 -2.32
C MET A 144 -3.08 -0.61 -0.95
N VAL A 145 -4.35 -0.89 -0.65
CA VAL A 145 -4.76 -1.49 0.63
C VAL A 145 -5.75 -2.63 0.43
N LEU A 146 -5.75 -3.58 1.37
CA LEU A 146 -6.87 -4.51 1.56
C LEU A 146 -8.14 -3.73 1.92
N ALA A 147 -9.23 -3.98 1.22
CA ALA A 147 -10.55 -3.39 1.49
C ALA A 147 -11.45 -4.37 2.26
N ASN A 148 -11.45 -5.63 1.88
CA ASN A 148 -12.18 -6.69 2.57
C ASN A 148 -11.53 -8.05 2.30
N SER A 149 -11.79 -9.03 3.17
CA SER A 149 -11.38 -10.42 2.95
C SER A 149 -12.45 -11.38 3.46
N LEU A 150 -12.56 -12.53 2.80
CA LEU A 150 -13.50 -13.60 3.14
C LEU A 150 -12.74 -14.92 3.14
N LEU A 151 -12.73 -15.61 4.29
CA LEU A 151 -12.12 -16.93 4.42
C LEU A 151 -12.86 -17.96 3.56
N ILE A 152 -12.12 -18.64 2.67
CA ILE A 152 -12.64 -19.71 1.82
C ILE A 152 -12.34 -21.09 2.44
N GLY A 153 -11.12 -21.31 2.92
CA GLY A 153 -10.73 -22.58 3.54
C GLY A 153 -9.25 -22.70 3.90
N ASP A 154 -8.86 -23.83 4.48
CA ASP A 154 -7.45 -24.21 4.76
C ASP A 154 -6.95 -25.15 3.65
N ARG A 155 -5.78 -24.85 3.08
CA ARG A 155 -5.07 -25.68 2.08
C ARG A 155 -5.95 -26.17 0.92
N ILE A 156 -6.71 -25.26 0.33
CA ILE A 156 -7.57 -25.55 -0.83
C ILE A 156 -6.80 -25.44 -2.15
N LEU A 157 -7.34 -26.07 -3.20
CA LEU A 157 -6.86 -25.92 -4.57
C LEU A 157 -7.85 -25.08 -5.39
N ILE A 158 -7.41 -23.94 -5.91
CA ILE A 158 -8.25 -23.08 -6.75
C ILE A 158 -8.20 -23.54 -8.20
N ASP A 159 -9.35 -23.95 -8.72
CA ASP A 159 -9.51 -24.37 -10.12
C ASP A 159 -9.82 -23.16 -11.01
N GLN A 160 -10.71 -22.29 -10.54
CA GLN A 160 -11.21 -21.18 -11.35
C GLN A 160 -11.74 -20.03 -10.50
N LEU A 161 -11.45 -18.80 -10.93
CA LEU A 161 -12.07 -17.58 -10.45
C LEU A 161 -12.70 -16.81 -11.62
N GLN A 162 -13.97 -16.47 -11.52
CA GLN A 162 -14.69 -15.67 -12.52
C GLN A 162 -15.41 -14.51 -11.84
N PHE A 163 -15.37 -13.33 -12.47
CA PHE A 163 -16.10 -12.15 -12.03
C PHE A 163 -16.99 -11.62 -13.17
N GLN A 164 -18.28 -11.45 -12.89
CA GLN A 164 -19.25 -10.91 -13.84
C GLN A 164 -20.34 -10.12 -13.10
N GLU A 165 -20.59 -8.88 -13.52
CA GLU A 165 -21.72 -8.06 -13.04
C GLU A 165 -21.83 -7.98 -11.50
N SER A 166 -20.69 -7.86 -10.80
CA SER A 166 -20.57 -7.84 -9.32
C SER A 166 -20.71 -9.21 -8.63
N GLN A 167 -20.88 -10.28 -9.39
CA GLN A 167 -20.87 -11.66 -8.89
C GLN A 167 -19.52 -12.31 -9.15
N LEU A 168 -19.03 -13.04 -8.17
CA LEU A 168 -17.79 -13.77 -8.21
C LEU A 168 -18.08 -15.25 -7.95
N THR A 169 -17.64 -16.09 -8.88
CA THR A 169 -17.75 -17.54 -8.79
C THR A 169 -16.35 -18.11 -8.61
N LEU A 170 -16.13 -18.80 -7.50
CA LEU A 170 -14.88 -19.47 -7.18
C LEU A 170 -15.12 -20.98 -7.14
N ASN A 171 -14.49 -21.68 -8.09
CA ASN A 171 -14.45 -23.14 -8.10
C ASN A 171 -13.14 -23.60 -7.47
N TYR A 172 -13.24 -24.47 -6.47
CA TYR A 172 -12.08 -24.95 -5.73
C TYR A 172 -12.30 -26.35 -5.18
N GLN A 173 -11.23 -27.01 -4.78
CA GLN A 173 -11.25 -28.29 -4.10
C GLN A 173 -10.78 -28.09 -2.66
N GLN A 174 -11.48 -28.72 -1.73
CA GLN A 174 -11.11 -28.79 -0.31
C GLN A 174 -10.93 -30.25 0.13
N HIS A 175 -10.34 -30.44 1.31
CA HIS A 175 -10.29 -31.75 1.94
C HIS A 175 -11.68 -32.15 2.44
N GLY A 176 -12.11 -33.38 2.11
CA GLY A 176 -13.35 -33.94 2.67
C GLY A 176 -13.18 -34.34 4.15
N GLU A 177 -14.29 -34.61 4.84
CA GLU A 177 -14.30 -34.88 6.30
C GLU A 177 -13.34 -35.99 6.75
N ASN A 178 -13.15 -37.03 5.92
CA ASN A 178 -12.30 -38.17 6.21
C ASN A 178 -10.95 -38.14 5.45
N GLN A 179 -10.63 -37.02 4.81
CA GLN A 179 -9.42 -36.89 4.01
C GLN A 179 -8.26 -36.35 4.87
N ALA A 180 -7.07 -36.94 4.73
CA ALA A 180 -5.89 -36.45 5.41
C ALA A 180 -5.41 -35.12 4.80
N MET A 181 -5.03 -34.14 5.63
CA MET A 181 -4.54 -32.84 5.15
C MET A 181 -3.16 -32.89 4.46
N ALA A 182 -2.51 -34.05 4.45
CA ALA A 182 -1.28 -34.29 3.69
C ALA A 182 -1.56 -34.70 2.23
N GLU A 183 -2.78 -35.13 1.93
CA GLU A 183 -3.21 -35.46 0.58
C GLU A 183 -3.65 -34.18 -0.16
N GLN A 184 -3.74 -34.26 -1.49
CA GLN A 184 -4.31 -33.18 -2.29
C GLN A 184 -5.83 -33.09 -2.06
N PRO A 185 -6.40 -31.89 -1.88
CA PRO A 185 -7.85 -31.69 -1.84
C PRO A 185 -8.57 -32.42 -2.96
N SER A 186 -9.74 -32.99 -2.67
CA SER A 186 -10.50 -33.77 -3.67
C SER A 186 -11.98 -33.43 -3.74
N GLU A 187 -12.52 -32.76 -2.73
CA GLU A 187 -13.93 -32.40 -2.70
C GLU A 187 -14.17 -31.06 -3.40
N SER A 188 -14.84 -31.09 -4.56
CA SER A 188 -15.18 -29.87 -5.30
C SER A 188 -16.24 -29.03 -4.59
N ARG A 189 -16.01 -27.72 -4.56
CA ARG A 189 -16.90 -26.70 -4.02
C ARG A 189 -17.00 -25.52 -4.97
N VAL A 190 -18.12 -24.82 -4.86
CA VAL A 190 -18.41 -23.59 -5.61
C VAL A 190 -18.85 -22.54 -4.61
N ALA A 191 -18.05 -21.49 -4.44
CA ALA A 191 -18.44 -20.33 -3.67
C ALA A 191 -18.97 -19.24 -4.61
N GLN A 192 -20.18 -18.77 -4.32
CA GLN A 192 -20.78 -17.62 -4.99
C GLN A 192 -20.75 -16.42 -4.05
N VAL A 193 -20.06 -15.36 -4.47
CA VAL A 193 -19.80 -14.17 -3.66
C VAL A 193 -20.24 -12.94 -4.42
N THR A 194 -21.03 -12.07 -3.80
CA THR A 194 -21.27 -10.73 -4.33
C THR A 194 -20.20 -9.78 -3.84
N VAL A 195 -19.62 -9.01 -4.77
CA VAL A 195 -18.72 -7.89 -4.48
C VAL A 195 -19.54 -6.62 -4.51
N ASN A 196 -19.79 -6.03 -3.34
CA ASN A 196 -20.53 -4.78 -3.25
C ASN A 196 -19.68 -3.58 -3.72
N ARG A 197 -20.31 -2.44 -3.96
CA ARG A 197 -19.63 -1.19 -4.38
C ARG A 197 -18.61 -0.68 -3.37
N ASP A 198 -18.80 -0.99 -2.08
CA ASP A 198 -17.86 -0.67 -1.01
C ASP A 198 -16.74 -1.71 -0.87
N LEU A 199 -16.70 -2.71 -1.76
CA LEU A 199 -15.81 -3.85 -1.81
C LEU A 199 -16.00 -4.89 -0.69
N THR A 200 -17.12 -4.82 0.03
CA THR A 200 -17.50 -5.91 0.94
C THR A 200 -17.90 -7.16 0.17
N LEU A 201 -17.53 -8.31 0.72
CA LEU A 201 -17.79 -9.62 0.14
C LEU A 201 -18.95 -10.29 0.87
N LEU A 202 -19.99 -10.70 0.12
CA LEU A 202 -21.15 -11.42 0.65
C LEU A 202 -21.21 -12.83 0.07
N LEU A 203 -20.95 -13.84 0.90
CA LEU A 203 -21.03 -15.25 0.52
C LEU A 203 -22.49 -15.71 0.50
N HIS A 204 -22.92 -16.35 -0.59
CA HIS A 204 -24.30 -16.80 -0.77
C HIS A 204 -24.48 -18.28 -0.40
N ASN A 205 -23.49 -19.14 -0.69
CA ASN A 205 -23.53 -20.57 -0.39
C ASN A 205 -22.11 -21.11 -0.15
N LYS A 206 -22.00 -22.14 0.70
CA LYS A 206 -20.76 -22.88 1.00
C LYS A 206 -20.95 -24.37 0.70
#